data_AF-A0A0G1I9S0-F1
#
_entry.id   AF-A0A0G1I9S0-F1
#
_cell.length_a   1.000
_cell.length_b   1.000
_cell.length_c   1.000
_cell.angle_alpha   90.00
_cell.angle_beta   90.00
_cell.angle_gamma   90.00
#
_symmetry.space_group_name_H-M   'P 1'
#
loop_
_entity.id
_entity.type
_entity.pdbx_description
1 polymer ?
#
loop_
_entity_poly.entity_id
_entity_poly.type
_entity_poly.pdbx_seq_one_letter_code
_entity_poly.pdbx_strand_id
1 'polypeptide(L)'
;MNLLSFDQYLSDSLKDPAFKKLWEKADPEYQLSRQIIKARLEAKMSQKDLAKKAHTTQAIISRLENSSFNPSLSFLKKIAIALNTPLHISLP
;
A
#
# COMPACT_ATOMS: atom_id res chain seq x y z
N MET A 1 0.62 25.44 -8.16
CA MET A 1 0.32 25.06 -6.76
C MET A 1 1.19 23.88 -6.43
N ASN A 2 2.07 23.99 -5.41
CA ASN A 2 2.88 22.87 -4.98
C ASN A 2 1.99 22.00 -4.10
N LEU A 3 1.39 20.96 -4.68
CA LEU A 3 0.62 19.97 -3.93
C LEU A 3 1.63 19.25 -3.02
N LEU A 4 1.50 19.43 -1.71
CA LEU A 4 2.19 18.60 -0.73
C LEU A 4 2.01 17.15 -1.14
N SER A 5 3.11 16.46 -1.42
CA SER A 5 3.04 15.02 -1.68
C SER A 5 2.52 14.34 -0.43
N PHE A 6 1.81 13.24 -0.63
CA PHE A 6 1.29 12.46 0.48
C PHE A 6 2.37 12.04 1.48
N ASP A 7 3.56 11.68 0.98
CA ASP A 7 4.70 11.33 1.82
C ASP A 7 5.16 12.50 2.69
N GLN A 8 5.16 13.73 2.15
CA GLN A 8 5.50 14.93 2.92
C GLN A 8 4.44 15.22 3.99
N TYR A 9 3.16 15.18 3.62
CA TYR A 9 2.06 15.37 4.57
C TYR A 9 2.09 14.32 5.70
N LEU A 10 2.32 13.05 5.35
CA LEU A 10 2.41 11.97 6.33
C LEU A 10 3.62 12.14 7.24
N SER A 11 4.79 12.47 6.69
CA SER A 11 6.00 12.69 7.48
C SER A 11 5.83 13.85 8.47
N ASP A 12 5.13 14.90 8.07
CA ASP A 12 4.84 16.03 8.96
C ASP A 12 3.79 15.67 10.01
N SER A 13 2.76 14.90 9.64
CA SER A 13 1.71 14.44 10.55
C SER A 13 2.23 13.45 11.61
N LEU A 14 3.19 12.59 11.25
CA LEU A 14 3.82 11.63 12.17
C LEU A 14 4.73 12.29 13.23
N LYS A 15 5.05 13.59 13.09
CA LYS A 15 5.77 14.34 14.14
C LYS A 15 4.89 14.58 15.38
N ASP A 16 3.57 14.59 15.22
CA ASP A 16 2.62 14.65 16.34
C ASP A 16 2.52 13.26 17.02
N PRO A 17 2.90 13.14 18.31
CA PRO A 17 2.82 11.88 19.04
C PRO A 17 1.40 11.30 19.13
N ALA A 18 0.36 12.15 19.16
CA ALA A 18 -1.03 11.71 19.21
C ALA A 18 -1.45 11.09 17.88
N PHE A 19 -1.13 11.76 16.78
CA PHE A 19 -1.34 11.23 15.43
C PHE A 19 -0.55 9.94 15.20
N LYS A 20 0.73 9.91 15.59
CA LYS A 20 1.59 8.71 15.48
C LYS A 20 1.00 7.52 16.24
N LYS A 21 0.50 7.73 17.47
CA LYS A 21 -0.12 6.65 18.26
C LYS A 21 -1.40 6.13 17.62
N LEU A 22 -2.23 6.99 17.02
CA LEU A 22 -3.42 6.56 16.29
C LEU A 22 -3.06 5.87 14.97
N TRP A 23 -2.02 6.34 14.30
CA TRP A 23 -1.46 5.78 13.08
C TRP A 23 -0.89 4.37 13.31
N GLU A 24 -0.11 4.18 14.38
CA GLU A 24 0.44 2.89 14.79
C GLU A 24 -0.65 1.92 15.28
N LYS A 25 -1.75 2.45 15.80
CA LYS A 25 -2.95 1.68 16.14
C LYS A 25 -3.85 1.35 14.94
N ALA A 26 -3.53 1.86 13.74
CA ALA A 26 -4.31 1.56 12.55
C ALA A 26 -4.21 0.07 12.21
N ASP A 27 -5.32 -0.49 11.75
CA ASP A 27 -5.47 -1.92 11.44
C ASP A 27 -4.37 -2.41 10.47
N PRO A 28 -3.76 -3.60 10.66
CA PRO A 28 -2.74 -4.13 9.76
C PRO A 28 -3.18 -4.16 8.28
N GLU A 29 -4.46 -4.37 8.02
CA GLU A 29 -5.08 -4.32 6.70
C GLU A 29 -4.95 -2.93 6.06
N TYR A 30 -5.09 -1.87 6.84
CA TYR A 30 -4.90 -0.50 6.37
C TYR A 30 -3.44 -0.21 6.06
N GLN A 31 -2.53 -0.64 6.95
CA GLN A 31 -1.09 -0.48 6.74
C GLN A 31 -0.60 -1.23 5.50
N LEU A 32 -1.10 -2.45 5.27
CA LEU A 32 -0.81 -3.24 4.09
C LEU A 32 -1.24 -2.52 2.81
N SER A 33 -2.50 -2.09 2.73
CA SER A 33 -3.04 -1.34 1.58
C SER A 33 -2.21 -0.11 1.26
N ARG A 34 -1.83 0.65 2.29
CA ARG A 34 -1.01 1.86 2.17
C ARG A 34 0.37 1.58 1.59
N GLN A 35 1.04 0.53 2.06
CA GLN A 35 2.35 0.12 1.53
C GLN A 35 2.25 -0.31 0.06
N ILE A 36 1.19 -1.02 -0.31
CA ILE A 36 0.95 -1.44 -1.70
C ILE A 36 0.73 -0.23 -2.61
N ILE A 37 -0.11 0.73 -2.20
CA ILE A 37 -0.33 1.97 -2.95
C ILE A 37 0.98 2.73 -3.15
N LYS A 38 1.78 2.88 -2.08
CA LYS A 38 3.07 3.57 -2.13
C LYS A 38 4.01 2.91 -3.13
N ALA A 39 4.23 1.60 -2.99
CA ALA A 39 5.09 0.85 -3.90
C ALA A 39 4.61 0.93 -5.36
N ARG A 40 3.30 0.91 -5.60
CA ARG A 40 2.72 1.08 -6.94
C ARG A 40 3.02 2.45 -7.54
N LEU A 41 2.89 3.51 -6.74
CA LEU A 41 3.15 4.89 -7.18
C LEU A 41 4.64 5.13 -7.44
N GLU A 42 5.52 4.59 -6.59
CA GLU A 42 6.98 4.62 -6.80
C GLU A 42 7.38 3.90 -8.08
N ALA A 43 6.70 2.78 -8.38
CA ALA A 43 6.85 2.05 -9.64
C ALA A 43 6.16 2.73 -10.85
N LYS A 44 5.56 3.91 -10.66
CA LYS A 44 4.83 4.69 -11.69
C LYS A 44 3.73 3.89 -12.41
N MET A 45 3.05 3.01 -11.70
CA MET A 45 2.00 2.15 -12.25
C MET A 45 0.61 2.68 -11.89
N SER A 46 -0.33 2.65 -12.85
CA SER A 46 -1.76 2.72 -12.53
C SER A 46 -2.23 1.41 -11.90
N GLN A 47 -3.42 1.41 -11.28
CA GLN A 47 -4.05 0.17 -10.80
C GLN A 47 -4.24 -0.86 -11.93
N LYS A 48 -4.51 -0.39 -13.16
CA LYS A 48 -4.67 -1.23 -14.34
C LYS A 48 -3.34 -1.85 -14.78
N ASP A 49 -2.24 -1.11 -14.67
CA ASP A 49 -0.90 -1.63 -15.00
C ASP A 49 -0.46 -2.70 -14.00
N LEU A 50 -0.67 -2.46 -12.70
CA LEU A 50 -0.40 -3.45 -11.67
C LEU A 50 -1.26 -4.71 -11.87
N ALA A 51 -2.55 -4.54 -12.16
CA ALA A 51 -3.46 -5.65 -12.44
C ALA A 51 -2.95 -6.51 -13.61
N LYS A 52 -2.53 -5.87 -14.71
CA LYS A 52 -1.98 -6.55 -15.89
C LYS A 52 -0.72 -7.33 -15.55
N LYS A 53 0.24 -6.74 -14.83
CA LYS A 53 1.47 -7.42 -14.41
C LYS A 53 1.22 -8.55 -13.42
N ALA A 54 0.26 -8.39 -12.51
CA ALA A 54 -0.08 -9.39 -11.50
C ALA A 54 -1.06 -10.46 -12.00
N HIS A 55 -1.43 -10.43 -13.28
CA HIS A 55 -2.42 -11.33 -13.89
C HIS A 55 -3.74 -11.38 -13.10
N THR A 56 -4.28 -10.21 -12.76
CA THR A 56 -5.55 -10.04 -12.05
C THR A 56 -6.36 -8.89 -12.67
N THR A 57 -7.47 -8.50 -12.05
CA THR A 57 -8.32 -7.39 -12.52
C THR A 57 -8.05 -6.10 -11.75
N GLN A 58 -8.31 -4.96 -12.39
CA GLN A 58 -8.24 -3.65 -11.72
C GLN A 58 -9.18 -3.59 -10.51
N ALA A 59 -10.35 -4.24 -10.57
CA ALA A 59 -11.29 -4.32 -9.45
C ALA A 59 -10.67 -5.01 -8.23
N ILE A 60 -9.91 -6.10 -8.42
CA ILE A 60 -9.20 -6.77 -7.33
C ILE A 60 -8.08 -5.90 -6.75
N ILE A 61 -7.33 -5.17 -7.59
CA ILE A 61 -6.33 -4.21 -7.11
C ILE A 61 -6.98 -3.07 -6.32
N SER A 62 -8.09 -2.52 -6.80
CA SER A 62 -8.85 -1.49 -6.06
C SER A 62 -9.34 -2.03 -4.72
N ARG A 63 -9.85 -3.26 -4.69
CA ARG A 63 -10.27 -3.91 -3.45
C ARG A 63 -9.12 -4.13 -2.46
N LEU A 64 -7.93 -4.45 -2.98
CA LEU A 64 -6.71 -4.63 -2.21
C LEU A 64 -6.25 -3.29 -1.61
N GLU A 65 -6.31 -2.21 -2.37
CA GLU A 65 -5.90 -0.86 -1.93
C GLU A 65 -6.90 -0.19 -0.99
N ASN A 66 -8.15 -0.64 -0.98
CA ASN A 66 -9.20 -0.14 -0.09
C ASN A 66 -9.41 -1.04 1.15
N SER A 67 -8.52 -1.99 1.43
CA SER A 67 -8.65 -2.94 2.57
C SER A 67 -10.00 -3.68 2.61
N SER A 68 -10.62 -3.92 1.44
CA SER A 68 -11.98 -4.48 1.34
C SER A 68 -12.03 -6.02 1.33
N PHE A 69 -10.88 -6.67 1.49
CA PHE A 69 -10.76 -8.11 1.69
C PHE A 69 -9.39 -8.46 2.30
N ASN A 70 -9.30 -9.66 2.86
CA ASN A 70 -8.05 -10.22 3.35
C ASN A 70 -7.30 -10.97 2.23
N PRO A 71 -6.19 -10.43 1.69
CA PRO A 71 -5.45 -11.08 0.63
C PRO A 71 -4.67 -12.29 1.16
N SER A 72 -4.61 -13.36 0.38
CA SER A 72 -3.72 -14.48 0.72
C SER A 72 -2.25 -14.06 0.59
N LEU A 73 -1.38 -14.71 1.36
CA LEU A 73 0.06 -14.53 1.23
C LEU A 73 0.57 -14.83 -0.20
N SER A 74 -0.03 -15.82 -0.87
CA SER A 74 0.29 -16.15 -2.26
C SER A 74 -0.06 -15.02 -3.23
N PHE A 75 -1.15 -14.31 -2.97
CA PHE A 75 -1.53 -13.13 -3.76
C PHE A 75 -0.58 -11.96 -3.48
N LEU A 76 -0.22 -11.71 -2.22
CA LEU A 76 0.77 -10.68 -1.87
C LEU A 76 2.13 -10.93 -2.52
N LYS A 77 2.58 -12.18 -2.62
CA LYS A 77 3.80 -12.54 -3.38
C LYS A 77 3.69 -12.18 -4.86
N LYS A 78 2.55 -12.43 -5.50
CA LYS A 78 2.32 -12.03 -6.91
C LYS A 78 2.37 -10.52 -7.10
N ILE A 79 1.78 -9.78 -6.17
CA ILE A 79 1.81 -8.31 -6.18
C ILE A 79 3.24 -7.80 -6.01
N ALA A 80 4.00 -8.35 -5.06
CA ALA A 80 5.40 -8.00 -4.83
C ALA A 80 6.27 -8.23 -6.09
N ILE A 81 6.10 -9.38 -6.76
CA ILE A 81 6.77 -9.68 -8.04
C ILE A 81 6.37 -8.66 -9.12
N ALA A 82 5.08 -8.36 -9.27
CA ALA A 82 4.59 -7.41 -10.26
C ALA A 82 5.15 -5.99 -10.04
N LEU A 83 5.35 -5.60 -8.78
CA LEU A 83 5.94 -4.33 -8.35
C LEU A 83 7.47 -4.34 -8.36
N ASN A 84 8.11 -5.49 -8.61
CA ASN A 84 9.56 -5.66 -8.52
C ASN A 84 10.12 -5.24 -7.14
N THR A 85 9.42 -5.64 -6.07
CA THR A 85 9.79 -5.33 -4.68
C THR A 85 9.78 -6.61 -3.83
N PRO A 86 10.68 -6.76 -2.84
CA PRO A 86 10.62 -7.90 -1.93
C PRO A 86 9.43 -7.81 -0.97
N LEU A 87 8.79 -8.94 -0.69
CA LEU A 87 7.77 -9.04 0.36
C LEU A 87 8.43 -9.32 1.70
N HIS A 88 8.39 -8.35 2.61
CA HIS A 88 8.82 -8.52 4.00
C HIS A 88 7.61 -8.54 4.93
N ILE A 89 7.59 -9.47 5.88
CA ILE A 89 6.59 -9.56 6.95
C ILE A 89 7.36 -9.62 8.25
N SER A 90 6.98 -8.75 9.18
CA SER A 90 7.55 -8.65 10.52
C SER A 90 6.43 -8.61 11.54
N LEU A 91 6.61 -9.35 12.63
CA LEU A 91 5.77 -9.27 13.82
C LEU A 91 6.56 -8.52 14.91
N PRO A 92 5.88 -7.87 15.86
CA PRO A 92 6.53 -7.29 17.04
C PRO A 92 7.34 -8.32 17.84
#